data_AF-A0A6F9CLH3-F1
#
_entry.id   AF-A0A6F9CLH3-F1
#
_cell.length_a   1.000
_cell.length_b   1.000
_cell.length_c   1.000
_cell.angle_alpha   90.00
_cell.angle_beta   90.00
_cell.angle_gamma   90.00
#
_symmetry.space_group_name_H-M   'P 1'
#
loop_
_entity.id
_entity.type
_entity.pdbx_description
1 polymer ?
#
loop_
_entity_poly.entity_id
_entity_poly.type
_entity_poly.pdbx_seq_one_letter_code
_entity_poly.pdbx_strand_id
1 'polypeptide(L)'
;MIGRPVLPAYWSLGFQLCRYGYANDTEIADLYRDMRAAGIPYDVQYADIDYMERQLDFVLDSQFQGLPALVDRMRGEGMRFIFILDPAISANETVPYPAFDRGLIEDVFIKWPKDLSNDIVWGKVWPDFPGVVVNESVDWDTQVEIYRSYAAFPDFFMTRTATWWHQEIADFYHNTMKFDGLWIDMNEPSSFVHGTVGEKCLGPAVYDMPPYMPPLESRHRGLNHKTMCMNSQQHLSDGTPVKHYDVHNLYGWSHTKPTYE
;
A
#
# COMPACT_ATOMS: atom_id res chain seq x y z
N MET A 1 17.16 12.12 21.14
CA MET A 1 17.99 12.03 19.93
C MET A 1 17.11 11.83 18.69
N ILE A 2 16.27 10.79 18.64
CA ILE A 2 15.50 10.42 17.42
C ILE A 2 14.15 11.12 17.22
N GLY A 3 13.68 11.90 18.20
CA GLY A 3 12.37 12.56 18.15
C GLY A 3 11.47 12.14 19.31
N ARG A 4 10.39 12.88 19.54
CA ARG A 4 9.33 12.53 20.49
C ARG A 4 8.17 11.87 19.72
N PRO A 5 7.33 11.03 20.37
CA PRO A 5 6.12 10.52 19.75
C PRO A 5 5.20 11.65 19.24
N VAL A 6 4.44 11.36 18.17
CA VAL A 6 3.38 12.25 17.67
C VAL A 6 2.33 12.44 18.77
N LEU A 7 1.75 13.64 18.86
CA LEU A 7 0.58 13.88 19.69
C LEU A 7 -0.66 13.35 18.95
N PRO A 8 -1.29 12.24 19.38
CA PRO A 8 -2.45 11.71 18.71
C PRO A 8 -3.64 12.67 18.84
N ALA A 9 -4.50 12.69 17.83
CA ALA A 9 -5.79 13.38 17.95
C ALA A 9 -6.63 12.70 19.03
N TYR A 10 -7.35 13.48 19.85
CA TYR A 10 -8.06 12.93 21.02
C TYR A 10 -9.04 11.79 20.66
N TRP A 11 -9.73 11.89 19.51
CA TRP A 11 -10.66 10.87 19.03
C TRP A 11 -9.98 9.50 18.79
N SER A 12 -8.69 9.47 18.51
CA SER A 12 -7.96 8.21 18.28
C SER A 12 -7.70 7.42 19.56
N LEU A 13 -7.99 8.01 20.73
CA LEU A 13 -7.96 7.31 22.02
C LEU A 13 -9.23 6.47 22.26
N GLY A 14 -10.26 6.65 21.42
CA GLY A 14 -11.50 5.89 21.45
C GLY A 14 -11.35 4.45 20.97
N PHE A 15 -12.38 3.64 21.20
CA PHE A 15 -12.41 2.26 20.68
C PHE A 15 -12.63 2.27 19.16
N GLN A 16 -12.11 1.26 18.47
CA GLN A 16 -12.00 1.24 17.01
C GLN A 16 -12.37 -0.14 16.46
N LEU A 17 -13.05 -0.19 15.30
CA LEU A 17 -13.46 -1.44 14.66
C LEU A 17 -13.03 -1.50 13.20
N CYS A 18 -12.43 -2.64 12.83
CA CYS A 18 -11.98 -2.99 11.50
C CYS A 18 -12.13 -4.51 11.29
N ARG A 19 -12.20 -4.94 10.03
CA ARG A 19 -11.94 -6.32 9.62
C ARG A 19 -11.47 -6.30 8.16
N TYR A 20 -10.64 -7.27 7.80
CA TYR A 20 -10.53 -7.70 6.41
C TYR A 20 -11.77 -8.54 6.04
N GLY A 21 -12.38 -8.25 4.90
CA GLY A 21 -13.53 -8.95 4.35
C GLY A 21 -14.87 -8.31 4.70
N TYR A 22 -14.97 -6.98 4.78
CA TYR A 22 -16.29 -6.35 4.69
C TYR A 22 -16.80 -6.52 3.25
N ALA A 23 -18.00 -7.05 3.08
CA ALA A 23 -18.51 -7.40 1.76
C ALA A 23 -19.04 -6.21 0.95
N ASN A 24 -19.53 -5.15 1.61
CA ASN A 24 -20.11 -3.96 0.99
C ASN A 24 -20.35 -2.86 2.04
N ASP A 25 -20.79 -1.67 1.58
CA ASP A 25 -21.10 -0.54 2.47
C ASP A 25 -22.25 -0.82 3.46
N THR A 26 -23.17 -1.75 3.15
CA THR A 26 -24.28 -2.09 4.03
C THR A 26 -23.84 -2.90 5.24
N GLU A 27 -22.85 -3.80 5.09
CA GLU A 27 -22.29 -4.54 6.23
C GLU A 27 -21.66 -3.60 7.27
N ILE A 28 -20.94 -2.56 6.81
CA ILE A 28 -20.37 -1.53 7.68
C ILE A 28 -21.48 -0.71 8.35
N ALA A 29 -22.52 -0.33 7.60
CA ALA A 29 -23.66 0.42 8.14
C ALA A 29 -24.42 -0.37 9.22
N ASP A 30 -24.61 -1.66 9.01
CA ASP A 30 -25.26 -2.58 9.94
C ASP A 30 -24.45 -2.74 11.22
N LEU A 31 -23.12 -2.95 11.10
CA LEU A 31 -22.22 -2.99 12.25
C LEU A 31 -22.30 -1.70 13.09
N TYR A 32 -22.24 -0.54 12.43
CA TYR A 32 -22.33 0.76 13.09
C TYR A 32 -23.67 0.94 13.83
N ARG A 33 -24.78 0.58 13.17
CA ARG A 33 -26.11 0.62 13.79
C ARG A 33 -26.17 -0.28 15.03
N ASP A 34 -25.67 -1.50 14.93
CA ASP A 34 -25.79 -2.50 15.98
C ASP A 34 -24.93 -2.15 17.20
N MET A 35 -23.72 -1.61 16.98
CA MET A 35 -22.87 -1.05 18.05
C MET A 35 -23.56 0.08 18.82
N ARG A 36 -24.23 1.00 18.09
CA ARG A 36 -25.01 2.08 18.71
C ARG A 36 -26.23 1.55 19.46
N ALA A 37 -26.96 0.60 18.88
CA ALA A 37 -28.11 -0.02 19.53
C ALA A 37 -27.72 -0.76 20.83
N ALA A 38 -26.53 -1.37 20.85
CA ALA A 38 -25.98 -2.01 22.04
C ALA A 38 -25.43 -1.03 23.08
N GLY A 39 -25.30 0.26 22.75
CA GLY A 39 -24.73 1.27 23.65
C GLY A 39 -23.23 1.09 23.90
N ILE A 40 -22.51 0.44 22.99
CA ILE A 40 -21.06 0.24 23.11
C ILE A 40 -20.35 1.46 22.50
N PRO A 41 -19.58 2.23 23.31
CA PRO A 41 -18.89 3.40 22.81
C PRO A 41 -17.71 2.99 21.91
N TYR A 42 -17.66 3.60 20.72
CA TYR A 42 -16.51 3.52 19.83
C TYR A 42 -16.49 4.77 18.93
N ASP A 43 -15.31 5.16 18.47
CA ASP A 43 -15.09 6.46 17.84
C ASP A 43 -14.62 6.32 16.39
N VAL A 44 -14.01 5.19 16.03
CA VAL A 44 -13.37 5.01 14.71
C VAL A 44 -13.87 3.74 14.03
N GLN A 45 -14.39 3.91 12.82
CA GLN A 45 -14.70 2.81 11.91
C GLN A 45 -13.66 2.77 10.79
N TYR A 46 -13.34 1.56 10.35
CA TYR A 46 -12.43 1.33 9.24
C TYR A 46 -13.11 0.67 8.04
N ALA A 47 -12.45 0.76 6.89
CA ALA A 47 -12.55 -0.20 5.80
C ALA A 47 -11.14 -0.67 5.42
N ASP A 48 -10.98 -1.99 5.31
CA ASP A 48 -9.79 -2.65 4.75
C ASP A 48 -9.85 -2.60 3.21
N ILE A 49 -8.90 -3.22 2.50
CA ILE A 49 -8.74 -3.16 1.04
C ILE A 49 -9.99 -3.56 0.24
N ASP A 50 -11.01 -4.15 0.87
CA ASP A 50 -12.29 -4.51 0.26
C ASP A 50 -13.05 -3.30 -0.32
N TYR A 51 -12.84 -2.09 0.22
CA TYR A 51 -13.48 -0.88 -0.34
C TYR A 51 -12.90 -0.50 -1.71
N MET A 52 -11.71 -1.01 -2.03
CA MET A 52 -10.99 -0.67 -3.24
C MET A 52 -11.40 -1.58 -4.40
N GLU A 53 -11.64 -1.02 -5.59
CA GLU A 53 -11.89 -1.86 -6.77
C GLU A 53 -10.68 -2.74 -7.03
N ARG A 54 -10.84 -4.07 -6.89
CA ARG A 54 -9.74 -5.05 -7.11
C ARG A 54 -8.47 -4.70 -6.32
N GLN A 55 -8.63 -4.13 -5.12
CA GLN A 55 -7.51 -3.70 -4.26
C GLN A 55 -6.60 -2.66 -4.91
N LEU A 56 -7.13 -1.82 -5.80
CA LEU A 56 -6.42 -0.69 -6.39
C LEU A 56 -6.50 0.54 -5.48
N ASP A 57 -5.34 1.04 -5.03
CA ASP A 57 -5.29 2.28 -4.26
C ASP A 57 -6.04 3.40 -4.99
N PHE A 58 -6.80 4.17 -4.22
CA PHE A 58 -7.56 5.34 -4.67
C PHE A 58 -8.73 5.06 -5.64
N VAL A 59 -9.14 3.81 -5.85
CA VAL A 59 -10.31 3.45 -6.67
C VAL A 59 -11.40 2.83 -5.81
N LEU A 60 -12.60 3.42 -5.77
CA LEU A 60 -13.72 2.91 -4.96
C LEU A 60 -14.47 1.79 -5.68
N ASP A 61 -14.65 0.64 -5.03
CA ASP A 61 -15.36 -0.49 -5.60
C ASP A 61 -16.87 -0.21 -5.81
N SER A 62 -17.46 -0.89 -6.79
CA SER A 62 -18.89 -0.85 -7.08
C SER A 62 -19.80 -1.27 -5.91
N GLN A 63 -19.34 -2.17 -5.04
CA GLN A 63 -20.05 -2.63 -3.83
C GLN A 63 -19.97 -1.62 -2.67
N PHE A 64 -19.18 -0.57 -2.83
CA PHE A 64 -18.94 0.46 -1.81
C PHE A 64 -19.33 1.87 -2.29
N GLN A 65 -20.13 1.99 -3.35
CA GLN A 65 -20.57 3.30 -3.85
C GLN A 65 -21.41 4.10 -2.83
N GLY A 66 -22.05 3.42 -1.86
CA GLY A 66 -22.75 4.06 -0.74
C GLY A 66 -21.83 4.47 0.42
N LEU A 67 -20.58 4.01 0.44
CA LEU A 67 -19.64 4.24 1.53
C LEU A 67 -19.37 5.74 1.79
N PRO A 68 -19.16 6.60 0.77
CA PRO A 68 -18.93 8.04 1.03
C PRO A 68 -20.09 8.70 1.81
N ALA A 69 -21.34 8.39 1.45
CA ALA A 69 -22.51 8.91 2.14
C ALA A 69 -22.67 8.32 3.56
N LEU A 70 -22.24 7.07 3.77
CA LEU A 70 -22.17 6.46 5.09
C LEU A 70 -21.13 7.16 5.97
N VAL A 71 -19.94 7.43 5.43
CA VAL A 71 -18.86 8.13 6.14
C VAL A 71 -19.28 9.55 6.53
N ASP A 72 -19.87 10.31 5.62
CA ASP A 72 -20.38 11.66 5.92
C ASP A 72 -21.41 11.64 7.05
N ARG A 73 -22.31 10.64 7.06
CA ARG A 73 -23.30 10.47 8.12
C ARG A 73 -22.66 10.13 9.47
N MET A 74 -21.78 9.14 9.52
CA MET A 74 -21.07 8.74 10.74
C MET A 74 -20.28 9.94 11.31
N ARG A 75 -19.57 10.67 10.46
CA ARG A 75 -18.83 11.87 10.85
C ARG A 75 -19.75 12.98 11.36
N GLY A 76 -20.90 13.18 10.74
CA GLY A 76 -21.94 14.09 11.21
C GLY A 76 -22.50 13.73 12.59
N GLU A 77 -22.38 12.48 13.00
CA GLU A 77 -22.78 11.96 14.32
C GLU A 77 -21.62 11.89 15.34
N GLY A 78 -20.43 12.35 14.95
CA GLY A 78 -19.25 12.45 15.83
C GLY A 78 -18.22 11.34 15.67
N MET A 79 -18.47 10.34 14.83
CA MET A 79 -17.50 9.29 14.51
C MET A 79 -16.36 9.82 13.63
N ARG A 80 -15.33 8.98 13.48
CA ARG A 80 -14.19 9.18 12.59
C ARG A 80 -14.02 7.96 11.70
N PHE A 81 -13.42 8.18 10.53
CA PHE A 81 -13.20 7.11 9.57
C PHE A 81 -11.72 7.04 9.16
N ILE A 82 -11.15 5.84 9.19
CA ILE A 82 -9.80 5.56 8.70
C ILE A 82 -9.90 4.51 7.60
N PHE A 83 -9.12 4.66 6.53
CA PHE A 83 -8.96 3.60 5.54
C PHE A 83 -7.49 3.23 5.38
N ILE A 84 -7.29 2.01 4.87
CA ILE A 84 -5.97 1.47 4.53
C ILE A 84 -5.48 1.99 3.17
N LEU A 85 -4.19 2.18 3.03
CA LEU A 85 -3.49 2.33 1.75
C LEU A 85 -2.26 1.43 1.76
N ASP A 86 -2.02 0.77 0.64
CA ASP A 86 -0.79 0.03 0.41
C ASP A 86 0.19 0.91 -0.38
N PRO A 87 1.50 0.59 -0.42
CA PRO A 87 2.43 1.34 -1.24
C PRO A 87 2.42 0.91 -2.71
N ALA A 88 1.98 -0.31 -3.02
CA ALA A 88 2.23 -0.95 -4.30
C ALA A 88 1.12 -0.61 -5.32
N ILE A 89 1.47 0.14 -6.36
CA ILE A 89 0.51 0.63 -7.36
C ILE A 89 0.45 -0.32 -8.56
N SER A 90 -0.75 -0.83 -8.88
CA SER A 90 -0.98 -1.71 -10.05
C SER A 90 -0.58 -1.05 -11.36
N ALA A 91 0.06 -1.84 -12.24
CA ALA A 91 0.65 -1.38 -13.48
C ALA A 91 0.03 -2.01 -14.74
N ASN A 92 -0.93 -2.92 -14.58
CA ASN A 92 -1.55 -3.65 -15.70
C ASN A 92 -2.99 -3.24 -15.98
N GLU A 93 -3.40 -2.06 -15.49
CA GLU A 93 -4.74 -1.54 -15.73
C GLU A 93 -4.96 -1.18 -17.20
N THR A 94 -6.16 -1.48 -17.70
CA THR A 94 -6.54 -1.27 -19.11
C THR A 94 -7.37 0.00 -19.32
N VAL A 95 -7.84 0.59 -18.22
CA VAL A 95 -8.49 1.90 -18.18
C VAL A 95 -7.55 2.90 -17.50
N PRO A 96 -7.70 4.22 -17.74
CA PRO A 96 -6.85 5.22 -17.10
C PRO A 96 -6.84 5.04 -15.58
N TYR A 97 -5.65 4.96 -15.01
CA TYR A 97 -5.46 4.79 -13.57
C TYR A 97 -4.52 5.90 -13.08
N PRO A 98 -5.08 7.04 -12.63
CA PRO A 98 -4.30 8.26 -12.38
C PRO A 98 -3.12 8.07 -11.44
N ALA A 99 -3.26 7.25 -10.40
CA ALA A 99 -2.18 6.96 -9.46
C ALA A 99 -0.96 6.37 -10.17
N PHE A 100 -1.15 5.38 -11.03
CA PHE A 100 -0.07 4.78 -11.81
C PHE A 100 0.41 5.71 -12.93
N ASP A 101 -0.50 6.28 -13.70
CA ASP A 101 -0.20 7.12 -14.87
C ASP A 101 0.62 8.36 -14.47
N ARG A 102 0.19 9.06 -13.40
CA ARG A 102 0.93 10.21 -12.86
C ARG A 102 2.23 9.78 -12.20
N GLY A 103 2.26 8.64 -11.52
CA GLY A 103 3.50 8.09 -10.94
C GLY A 103 4.56 7.81 -12.01
N LEU A 104 4.16 7.35 -13.20
CA LEU A 104 5.06 7.21 -14.34
C LEU A 104 5.56 8.55 -14.87
N ILE A 105 4.66 9.54 -15.02
CA ILE A 105 5.00 10.89 -15.51
C ILE A 105 6.00 11.57 -14.57
N GLU A 106 5.76 11.48 -13.26
CA GLU A 106 6.59 12.09 -12.21
C GLU A 106 7.81 11.25 -11.83
N ASP A 107 8.00 10.07 -12.45
CA ASP A 107 9.15 9.18 -12.25
C ASP A 107 9.35 8.78 -10.77
N VAL A 108 8.26 8.38 -10.09
CA VAL A 108 8.27 8.11 -8.64
C VAL A 108 8.61 6.66 -8.28
N PHE A 109 8.51 5.74 -9.25
CA PHE A 109 8.66 4.31 -8.99
C PHE A 109 10.12 3.84 -8.94
N ILE A 110 10.36 2.85 -8.08
CA ILE A 110 11.65 2.16 -7.94
C ILE A 110 11.97 1.38 -9.21
N LYS A 111 13.18 1.59 -9.72
CA LYS A 111 13.69 1.02 -10.96
C LYS A 111 15.00 0.29 -10.74
N TRP A 112 15.40 -0.49 -11.74
CA TRP A 112 16.74 -1.04 -11.78
C TRP A 112 17.80 0.06 -11.85
N PRO A 113 19.03 -0.22 -11.40
CA PRO A 113 20.18 0.61 -11.74
C PRO A 113 20.31 0.79 -13.25
N LYS A 114 20.55 2.03 -13.69
CA LYS A 114 20.53 2.42 -15.11
C LYS A 114 21.50 1.61 -15.99
N ASP A 115 22.57 1.09 -15.42
CA ASP A 115 23.56 0.22 -16.09
C ASP A 115 23.05 -1.22 -16.30
N LEU A 116 21.97 -1.62 -15.62
CA LEU A 116 21.34 -2.94 -15.74
C LEU A 116 20.05 -2.89 -16.56
N SER A 117 19.15 -1.96 -16.23
CA SER A 117 17.89 -1.70 -16.95
C SER A 117 17.32 -0.33 -16.55
N ASN A 118 16.45 0.24 -17.39
CA ASN A 118 15.66 1.43 -17.05
C ASN A 118 14.21 1.09 -16.65
N ASP A 119 13.89 -0.21 -16.55
CA ASP A 119 12.55 -0.68 -16.21
C ASP A 119 12.28 -0.59 -14.71
N ILE A 120 10.99 -0.57 -14.36
CA ILE A 120 10.51 -0.69 -12.98
C ILE A 120 10.84 -2.10 -12.44
N VAL A 121 11.15 -2.17 -11.15
CA VAL A 121 11.24 -3.46 -10.44
C VAL A 121 9.83 -3.86 -10.04
N TRP A 122 9.25 -4.80 -10.78
CA TRP A 122 7.87 -5.23 -10.60
C TRP A 122 7.73 -6.20 -9.45
N GLY A 123 6.81 -5.96 -8.51
CA GLY A 123 6.35 -6.97 -7.57
C GLY A 123 4.93 -7.43 -7.86
N LYS A 124 4.36 -8.18 -6.93
CA LYS A 124 2.93 -8.49 -6.88
C LYS A 124 2.46 -8.37 -5.44
N VAL A 125 1.30 -7.77 -5.23
CA VAL A 125 0.66 -7.67 -3.91
C VAL A 125 -0.84 -7.94 -4.09
N TRP A 126 -1.72 -7.23 -3.42
CA TRP A 126 -3.17 -7.42 -3.45
C TRP A 126 -3.87 -7.08 -4.77
N PRO A 127 -3.42 -6.10 -5.58
CA PRO A 127 -4.12 -5.74 -6.80
C PRO A 127 -4.33 -6.92 -7.76
N ASP A 128 -5.55 -7.08 -8.25
CA ASP A 128 -5.89 -8.09 -9.26
C ASP A 128 -5.81 -7.54 -10.69
N PHE A 129 -5.43 -8.39 -11.65
CA PHE A 129 -5.50 -8.07 -13.07
C PHE A 129 -6.93 -7.67 -13.49
N PRO A 130 -7.09 -6.76 -14.47
CA PRO A 130 -8.42 -6.41 -14.96
C PRO A 130 -9.10 -7.60 -15.65
N GLY A 131 -10.38 -7.81 -15.33
CA GLY A 131 -11.21 -8.84 -15.95
C GLY A 131 -10.97 -10.27 -15.47
N VAL A 132 -10.11 -10.50 -14.47
CA VAL A 132 -9.98 -11.82 -13.84
C VAL A 132 -11.08 -12.05 -12.82
N VAL A 133 -11.50 -13.30 -12.66
CA VAL A 133 -12.39 -13.73 -11.58
C VAL A 133 -11.55 -14.59 -10.64
N VAL A 134 -11.34 -14.10 -9.43
CA VAL A 134 -10.54 -14.77 -8.41
C VAL A 134 -11.28 -16.01 -7.92
N ASN A 135 -10.64 -17.17 -8.00
CA ASN A 135 -11.12 -18.39 -7.35
C ASN A 135 -10.28 -18.66 -6.09
N GLU A 136 -10.83 -18.32 -4.94
CA GLU A 136 -10.16 -18.48 -3.63
C GLU A 136 -9.92 -19.95 -3.24
N SER A 137 -10.53 -20.91 -3.94
CA SER A 137 -10.27 -22.34 -3.70
C SER A 137 -8.95 -22.83 -4.31
N VAL A 138 -8.32 -22.03 -5.17
CA VAL A 138 -7.00 -22.31 -5.74
C VAL A 138 -5.92 -22.01 -4.70
N ASP A 139 -4.80 -22.72 -4.74
CA ASP A 139 -3.70 -22.48 -3.79
C ASP A 139 -3.11 -21.06 -3.94
N TRP A 140 -2.53 -20.55 -2.85
CA TRP A 140 -2.07 -19.16 -2.77
C TRP A 140 -0.99 -18.84 -3.81
N ASP A 141 -0.02 -19.73 -4.06
CA ASP A 141 1.05 -19.49 -5.03
C ASP A 141 0.47 -19.35 -6.44
N THR A 142 -0.46 -20.24 -6.82
CA THR A 142 -1.17 -20.16 -8.09
C THR A 142 -2.01 -18.88 -8.17
N GLN A 143 -2.70 -18.45 -7.11
CA GLN A 143 -3.44 -17.19 -7.10
C GLN A 143 -2.52 -15.98 -7.37
N VAL A 144 -1.34 -15.94 -6.74
CA VAL A 144 -0.33 -14.90 -6.96
C VAL A 144 0.14 -14.90 -8.42
N GLU A 145 0.32 -16.07 -9.01
CA GLU A 145 0.76 -16.17 -10.41
C GLU A 145 -0.30 -15.64 -11.39
N ILE A 146 -1.56 -16.09 -11.26
CA ILE A 146 -2.57 -15.91 -12.31
C ILE A 146 -3.53 -14.72 -12.08
N TYR A 147 -3.73 -14.28 -10.84
CA TYR A 147 -4.69 -13.22 -10.52
C TYR A 147 -4.03 -11.89 -10.18
N ARG A 148 -2.94 -11.90 -9.41
CA ARG A 148 -2.31 -10.66 -8.93
C ARG A 148 -1.59 -9.93 -10.05
N SER A 149 -1.90 -8.65 -10.24
CA SER A 149 -1.27 -7.79 -11.24
C SER A 149 0.17 -7.45 -10.85
N TYR A 150 0.93 -6.92 -11.80
CA TYR A 150 2.24 -6.37 -11.51
C TYR A 150 2.05 -5.05 -10.80
N ALA A 151 2.84 -4.82 -9.76
CA ALA A 151 2.78 -3.59 -8.98
C ALA A 151 4.15 -2.89 -8.96
N ALA A 152 4.12 -1.57 -9.02
CA ALA A 152 5.27 -0.69 -8.86
C ALA A 152 5.32 -0.14 -7.43
N PHE A 153 6.51 -0.08 -6.85
CA PHE A 153 6.72 0.51 -5.53
C PHE A 153 7.25 1.95 -5.68
N PRO A 154 6.57 2.97 -5.12
CA PRO A 154 7.07 4.33 -5.07
C PRO A 154 8.30 4.42 -4.17
N ASP A 155 9.24 5.29 -4.52
CA ASP A 155 10.39 5.63 -3.70
C ASP A 155 10.09 6.87 -2.86
N PHE A 156 9.66 6.65 -1.62
CA PHE A 156 9.22 7.72 -0.71
C PHE A 156 10.37 8.57 -0.12
N PHE A 157 11.63 8.29 -0.45
CA PHE A 157 12.73 9.21 -0.11
C PHE A 157 12.73 10.47 -0.97
N MET A 158 12.12 10.40 -2.17
CA MET A 158 12.12 11.51 -3.12
C MET A 158 11.00 12.51 -2.82
N THR A 159 11.33 13.80 -2.84
CA THR A 159 10.35 14.89 -2.65
C THR A 159 9.23 14.85 -3.69
N ARG A 160 9.54 14.45 -4.93
CA ARG A 160 8.52 14.31 -6.00
C ARG A 160 7.52 13.19 -5.71
N THR A 161 7.96 12.08 -5.09
CA THR A 161 7.07 11.01 -4.65
C THR A 161 6.14 11.49 -3.55
N ALA A 162 6.63 12.30 -2.60
CA ALA A 162 5.77 12.93 -1.60
C ALA A 162 4.70 13.83 -2.26
N THR A 163 5.09 14.64 -3.25
CA THR A 163 4.13 15.51 -3.98
C THR A 163 3.07 14.70 -4.73
N TRP A 164 3.48 13.63 -5.41
CA TRP A 164 2.54 12.71 -6.07
C TRP A 164 1.60 12.06 -5.05
N TRP A 165 2.12 11.52 -3.95
CA TRP A 165 1.34 10.86 -2.92
C TRP A 165 0.31 11.80 -2.28
N HIS A 166 0.72 13.03 -1.96
CA HIS A 166 -0.17 14.08 -1.46
C HIS A 166 -1.28 14.40 -2.46
N GLN A 167 -0.97 14.44 -3.76
CA GLN A 167 -1.97 14.70 -4.79
C GLN A 167 -2.99 13.56 -4.88
N GLU A 168 -2.56 12.29 -4.88
CA GLU A 168 -3.47 11.15 -4.93
C GLU A 168 -4.39 11.10 -3.70
N ILE A 169 -3.83 11.32 -2.50
CA ILE A 169 -4.59 11.40 -1.25
C ILE A 169 -5.60 12.57 -1.28
N ALA A 170 -5.17 13.74 -1.74
CA ALA A 170 -6.03 14.92 -1.84
C ALA A 170 -7.17 14.70 -2.85
N ASP A 171 -6.86 14.17 -4.03
CA ASP A 171 -7.85 13.84 -5.05
C ASP A 171 -8.89 12.86 -4.50
N PHE A 172 -8.47 11.80 -3.80
CA PHE A 172 -9.38 10.86 -3.18
C PHE A 172 -10.26 11.52 -2.11
N TYR A 173 -9.67 12.35 -1.24
CA TYR A 173 -10.43 13.09 -0.21
C TYR A 173 -11.48 14.03 -0.82
N HIS A 174 -11.12 14.74 -1.89
CA HIS A 174 -11.97 15.78 -2.48
C HIS A 174 -13.04 15.22 -3.41
N ASN A 175 -12.70 14.19 -4.18
CA ASN A 175 -13.54 13.71 -5.27
C ASN A 175 -14.27 12.40 -4.96
N THR A 176 -13.77 11.60 -4.00
CA THR A 176 -14.29 10.25 -3.73
C THR A 176 -14.89 10.13 -2.34
N MET A 177 -14.08 10.23 -1.29
CA MET A 177 -14.53 9.94 0.08
C MET A 177 -13.73 10.69 1.13
N LYS A 178 -14.42 11.24 2.14
CA LYS A 178 -13.80 11.91 3.28
C LYS A 178 -13.22 10.88 4.27
N PHE A 179 -12.12 11.21 4.94
CA PHE A 179 -11.52 10.41 6.01
C PHE A 179 -10.94 11.31 7.12
N ASP A 180 -10.52 10.72 8.23
CA ASP A 180 -9.95 11.43 9.39
C ASP A 180 -8.54 10.93 9.75
N GLY A 181 -8.12 9.79 9.20
CA GLY A 181 -6.76 9.27 9.29
C GLY A 181 -6.51 8.23 8.20
N LEU A 182 -5.24 7.89 8.01
CA LEU A 182 -4.77 6.89 7.05
C LEU A 182 -4.04 5.78 7.80
N TRP A 183 -4.28 4.55 7.38
CA TRP A 183 -3.52 3.38 7.79
C TRP A 183 -2.64 2.96 6.61
N ILE A 184 -1.34 3.16 6.70
CA ILE A 184 -0.40 2.61 5.69
C ILE A 184 0.05 1.22 6.13
N ASP A 185 -0.12 0.22 5.28
CA ASP A 185 0.26 -1.17 5.54
C ASP A 185 1.14 -1.72 4.42
N MET A 186 1.56 -2.98 4.56
CA MET A 186 2.31 -3.74 3.55
C MET A 186 3.61 -3.05 3.10
N ASN A 187 4.16 -2.20 3.96
CA ASN A 187 5.20 -1.23 3.65
C ASN A 187 6.57 -1.59 4.24
N GLU A 188 6.88 -2.87 4.37
CA GLU A 188 8.25 -3.34 4.64
C GLU A 188 9.29 -2.91 3.58
N PRO A 189 9.06 -2.96 2.24
CA PRO A 189 7.84 -3.24 1.46
C PRO A 189 7.60 -4.73 1.19
N SER A 190 6.36 -5.16 1.41
CA SER A 190 5.94 -6.54 1.19
C SER A 190 5.70 -6.83 -0.30
N SER A 191 6.10 -8.01 -0.75
CA SER A 191 5.79 -8.53 -2.07
C SER A 191 5.51 -10.03 -1.99
N PHE A 192 4.52 -10.50 -2.75
CA PHE A 192 4.14 -11.91 -2.83
C PHE A 192 5.11 -12.74 -3.68
N VAL A 193 5.92 -12.08 -4.53
CA VAL A 193 7.03 -12.70 -5.27
C VAL A 193 8.37 -12.32 -4.65
N HIS A 194 9.38 -13.17 -4.84
CA HIS A 194 10.71 -12.94 -4.27
C HIS A 194 11.59 -12.09 -5.18
N GLY A 195 11.77 -10.83 -4.80
CA GLY A 195 12.61 -9.86 -5.50
C GLY A 195 11.86 -9.10 -6.59
N THR A 196 11.50 -9.80 -7.67
CA THR A 196 10.80 -9.19 -8.81
C THR A 196 9.90 -10.24 -9.46
N VAL A 197 8.92 -9.84 -10.26
CA VAL A 197 8.16 -10.79 -11.08
C VAL A 197 9.10 -11.60 -11.97
N GLY A 198 8.91 -12.92 -11.99
CA GLY A 198 9.81 -13.88 -12.61
C GLY A 198 11.01 -14.29 -11.74
N GLU A 199 11.09 -13.75 -10.52
CA GLU A 199 12.06 -14.08 -9.45
C GLU A 199 13.52 -14.06 -9.91
N LYS A 200 13.84 -13.16 -10.84
CA LYS A 200 15.16 -13.02 -11.44
C LYS A 200 15.71 -11.62 -11.22
N CYS A 201 16.34 -11.42 -10.06
CA CYS A 201 17.02 -10.17 -9.76
C CYS A 201 18.20 -9.91 -10.72
N LEU A 202 18.35 -8.65 -11.17
CA LEU A 202 19.45 -8.23 -12.03
C LEU A 202 20.67 -7.76 -11.23
N GLY A 203 21.85 -7.99 -11.81
CA GLY A 203 23.11 -7.54 -11.24
C GLY A 203 23.78 -8.57 -10.31
N PRO A 204 24.71 -8.12 -9.45
CA PRO A 204 25.50 -9.01 -8.60
C PRO A 204 24.65 -9.71 -7.53
N ALA A 205 24.67 -11.04 -7.51
CA ALA A 205 23.95 -11.86 -6.52
C ALA A 205 24.37 -11.61 -5.07
N VAL A 206 25.49 -10.93 -4.83
CA VAL A 206 25.98 -10.59 -3.48
C VAL A 206 25.02 -9.66 -2.73
N TYR A 207 24.16 -8.91 -3.42
CA TYR A 207 23.15 -8.07 -2.77
C TYR A 207 21.99 -8.90 -2.22
N ASP A 208 21.48 -9.86 -2.99
CA ASP A 208 20.38 -10.73 -2.53
C ASP A 208 20.89 -11.87 -1.62
N MET A 209 22.12 -12.33 -1.86
CA MET A 209 22.83 -13.39 -1.12
C MET A 209 24.18 -12.88 -0.59
N PRO A 210 24.19 -12.02 0.45
CA PRO A 210 25.43 -11.51 1.03
C PRO A 210 26.31 -12.63 1.60
N PRO A 211 27.65 -12.41 1.69
CA PRO A 211 28.58 -13.41 2.21
C PRO A 211 28.24 -13.86 3.64
N TYR A 212 27.65 -12.96 4.42
CA TYR A 212 27.02 -13.27 5.69
C TYR A 212 25.52 -13.01 5.57
N MET A 213 24.74 -14.09 5.57
CA MET A 213 23.29 -14.02 5.67
C MET A 213 22.89 -13.95 7.15
N PRO A 214 22.21 -12.88 7.60
CA PRO A 214 21.72 -12.81 8.97
C PRO A 214 20.72 -13.95 9.28
N PRO A 215 20.49 -14.29 10.56
CA PRO A 215 19.56 -15.34 10.95
C PRO A 215 18.08 -14.91 10.82
N LEU A 216 17.67 -14.55 9.60
CA LEU A 216 16.29 -14.24 9.23
C LEU A 216 15.49 -15.52 9.03
N GLU A 217 14.16 -15.43 9.13
CA GLU A 217 13.21 -16.56 9.07
C GLU A 217 13.48 -17.50 7.87
N SER A 218 13.49 -16.94 6.66
CA SER A 218 13.78 -17.66 5.42
C SER A 218 15.19 -17.38 4.87
N ARG A 219 16.22 -17.39 5.74
CA ARG A 219 17.62 -17.07 5.36
C ARG A 219 18.15 -17.78 4.09
N HIS A 220 17.63 -18.97 3.78
CA HIS A 220 18.05 -19.75 2.61
C HIS A 220 17.54 -19.18 1.28
N ARG A 221 16.53 -18.30 1.32
CA ARG A 221 15.91 -17.66 0.14
C ARG A 221 16.54 -16.31 -0.23
N GLY A 222 17.46 -15.79 0.57
CA GLY A 222 18.06 -14.48 0.34
C GLY A 222 17.30 -13.33 1.00
N LEU A 223 17.88 -12.14 0.91
CA LEU A 223 17.28 -10.91 1.43
C LEU A 223 16.07 -10.47 0.60
N ASN A 224 16.02 -10.81 -0.69
CA ASN A 224 14.90 -10.52 -1.59
C ASN A 224 13.63 -11.36 -1.30
N HIS A 225 13.65 -12.23 -0.30
CA HIS A 225 12.50 -13.03 0.08
C HIS A 225 11.35 -12.15 0.59
N LYS A 226 10.19 -12.28 -0.07
CA LYS A 226 8.94 -11.54 0.19
C LYS A 226 9.08 -10.01 0.13
N THR A 227 10.02 -9.52 -0.67
CA THR A 227 10.26 -8.09 -0.86
C THR A 227 10.92 -7.84 -2.22
N MET A 228 11.41 -6.63 -2.47
CA MET A 228 12.08 -6.24 -3.71
C MET A 228 13.51 -6.81 -3.83
N CYS A 229 14.06 -6.82 -5.04
CA CYS A 229 15.46 -7.15 -5.26
C CYS A 229 16.37 -6.15 -4.54
N MET A 230 17.42 -6.62 -3.89
CA MET A 230 18.29 -5.77 -3.06
C MET A 230 19.11 -4.76 -3.87
N ASN A 231 19.30 -5.03 -5.16
CA ASN A 231 19.98 -4.10 -6.05
C ASN A 231 19.05 -3.04 -6.68
N SER A 232 17.76 -3.01 -6.32
CA SER A 232 16.82 -1.98 -6.78
C SER A 232 17.31 -0.58 -6.37
N GLN A 233 17.18 0.41 -7.26
CA GLN A 233 17.71 1.75 -7.04
C GLN A 233 16.64 2.69 -6.46
N GLN A 234 16.99 3.35 -5.36
CA GLN A 234 16.25 4.44 -4.74
C GLN A 234 17.13 5.70 -4.69
N HIS A 235 16.56 6.83 -4.33
CA HIS A 235 17.24 8.12 -4.28
C HIS A 235 16.88 8.86 -3.01
N LEU A 236 17.90 9.23 -2.23
CA LEU A 236 17.71 10.11 -1.08
C LEU A 236 17.17 11.47 -1.52
N SER A 237 16.67 12.26 -0.58
CA SER A 237 16.07 13.58 -0.85
C SER A 237 17.01 14.58 -1.54
N ASP A 238 18.32 14.38 -1.44
CA ASP A 238 19.35 15.18 -2.13
C ASP A 238 19.72 14.66 -3.53
N GLY A 239 19.06 13.59 -3.98
CA GLY A 239 19.29 12.93 -5.27
C GLY A 239 20.37 11.85 -5.24
N THR A 240 21.02 11.59 -4.10
CA THR A 240 22.04 10.55 -3.98
C THR A 240 21.43 9.17 -4.25
N PRO A 241 21.93 8.41 -5.24
CA PRO A 241 21.43 7.07 -5.51
C PRO A 241 21.88 6.10 -4.41
N VAL A 242 20.94 5.31 -3.91
CA VAL A 242 21.16 4.28 -2.89
C VAL A 242 20.53 2.97 -3.35
N LYS A 243 21.07 1.85 -2.88
CA LYS A 243 20.49 0.53 -3.17
C LYS A 243 19.46 0.17 -2.11
N HIS A 244 18.45 -0.57 -2.50
CA HIS A 244 17.49 -1.14 -1.58
C HIS A 244 18.17 -1.99 -0.48
N TYR A 245 19.28 -2.65 -0.78
CA TYR A 245 20.14 -3.35 0.19
C TYR A 245 20.46 -2.49 1.43
N ASP A 246 20.75 -1.21 1.23
CA ASP A 246 21.17 -0.30 2.31
C ASP A 246 19.99 0.35 3.05
N VAL A 247 18.83 0.44 2.39
CA VAL A 247 17.68 1.23 2.88
C VAL A 247 16.36 0.46 2.99
N HIS A 248 16.37 -0.87 2.83
CA HIS A 248 15.16 -1.71 2.90
C HIS A 248 14.39 -1.46 4.19
N ASN A 249 15.07 -1.56 5.34
CA ASN A 249 14.47 -1.32 6.67
C ASN A 249 14.02 0.13 6.92
N LEU A 250 14.22 1.03 5.95
CA LEU A 250 13.83 2.43 6.02
C LEU A 250 12.65 2.77 5.08
N TYR A 251 12.10 1.80 4.34
CA TYR A 251 11.04 2.04 3.37
C TYR A 251 9.73 2.50 4.02
N GLY A 252 9.16 1.71 4.94
CA GLY A 252 7.96 2.12 5.68
C GLY A 252 8.16 3.42 6.47
N TRP A 253 9.39 3.64 6.96
CA TRP A 253 9.77 4.91 7.59
C TRP A 253 9.75 6.09 6.61
N SER A 254 10.28 5.94 5.39
CA SER A 254 10.26 7.00 4.39
C SER A 254 8.84 7.30 3.88
N HIS A 255 7.97 6.28 3.84
CA HIS A 255 6.55 6.42 3.53
C HIS A 255 5.74 7.12 4.64
N THR A 256 6.14 6.97 5.91
CA THR A 256 5.39 7.49 7.07
C THR A 256 5.25 9.02 7.05
N LYS A 257 6.34 9.74 6.79
CA LYS A 257 6.32 11.21 6.90
C LYS A 257 5.42 11.86 5.84
N PRO A 258 5.54 11.55 4.53
CA PRO A 258 4.62 12.07 3.52
C PRO A 258 3.16 11.74 3.80
N THR A 259 2.87 10.57 4.36
CA THR A 259 1.48 10.19 4.72
C THR A 259 0.92 11.02 5.88
N TYR A 260 1.77 11.45 6.81
CA TYR A 260 1.37 12.27 7.95
C TYR A 260 1.14 13.75 7.59
N GLU A 261 1.91 14.26 6.64
CA GLU A 261 1.85 15.65 6.15
C GLU A 261 0.58 15.93 5.33
#